data_AF-A0A7X8WC14-F1
#
_entry.id   AF-A0A7X8WC14-F1
#
_cell.length_a   1.000
_cell.length_b   1.000
_cell.length_c   1.000
_cell.angle_alpha   90.00
_cell.angle_beta   90.00
_cell.angle_gamma   90.00
#
_symmetry.space_group_name_H-M   'P 1'
#
loop_
_entity.id
_entity.type
_entity.pdbx_description
1 polymer ?
#
loop_
_entity_poly.entity_id
_entity_poly.type
_entity_poly.pdbx_seq_one_letter_code
_entity_poly.pdbx_strand_id
1 'polypeptide(L)'
;MDKKGLSGVSYPNDGTNEITRRMRQFDYEITDKENSLGRVWINDEQYFENVPLIAWEFYIGGYQPAQKWLKDRIGRTLSFDDLSHYQNIIHALVETDRLMKEIDKIGVI
;
A
#
# COMPACT_ATOMS: atom_id res chain seq x y z
N MET A 1 -15.41 -17.25 0.79
CA MET A 1 -14.76 -16.37 -0.19
C MET A 1 -13.32 -16.18 0.25
N ASP A 2 -12.39 -16.43 -0.67
CA ASP A 2 -11.06 -16.92 -0.36
C ASP A 2 -10.19 -15.91 0.40
N LYS A 3 -9.50 -16.40 1.44
CA LYS A 3 -8.46 -15.68 2.21
C LYS A 3 -7.20 -15.35 1.39
N LYS A 4 -7.29 -15.32 0.06
CA LYS A 4 -6.13 -15.23 -0.85
C LYS A 4 -5.72 -13.80 -1.21
N GLY A 5 -6.49 -12.78 -0.79
CA GLY A 5 -6.28 -11.38 -1.19
C GLY A 5 -5.45 -10.51 -0.24
N LEU A 6 -5.04 -11.01 0.94
CA LEU A 6 -4.42 -10.19 1.99
C LEU A 6 -2.98 -10.59 2.37
N SER A 7 -2.41 -11.63 1.76
CA SER A 7 -1.04 -12.10 2.05
C SER A 7 -0.02 -11.75 0.96
N GLY A 8 -0.32 -10.76 0.11
CA GLY A 8 0.37 -10.58 -1.18
C GLY A 8 1.46 -9.51 -1.19
N VAL A 9 1.40 -8.50 -0.31
CA VAL A 9 2.33 -7.37 -0.37
C VAL A 9 3.71 -7.82 0.05
N SER A 10 4.67 -7.75 -0.86
CA SER A 10 6.05 -8.15 -0.60
C SER A 10 7.03 -7.02 -0.92
N TYR A 11 8.26 -7.18 -0.45
CA TYR A 11 9.36 -6.26 -0.73
C TYR A 11 10.54 -7.09 -1.25
N PRO A 12 10.59 -7.39 -2.56
CA PRO A 12 11.40 -8.48 -3.09
C PRO A 12 12.88 -8.12 -3.31
N ASN A 13 13.22 -6.83 -3.32
CA ASN A 13 14.55 -6.37 -3.73
C ASN A 13 15.34 -5.84 -2.53
N ASP A 14 16.50 -6.45 -2.29
CA ASP A 14 17.52 -5.90 -1.39
C ASP A 14 18.11 -4.60 -1.96
N GLY A 15 18.67 -3.78 -1.09
CA GLY A 15 19.26 -2.49 -1.48
C GLY A 15 19.41 -1.54 -0.31
N THR A 16 19.51 -0.24 -0.59
CA THR A 16 19.78 0.78 0.44
C THR A 16 18.60 1.01 1.39
N ASN A 17 17.39 0.63 0.97
CA ASN A 17 16.11 0.93 1.63
C ASN A 17 15.89 2.43 1.88
N GLU A 18 16.63 3.30 1.19
CA GLU A 18 16.45 4.74 1.29
C GLU A 18 15.26 5.16 0.42
N ILE A 19 14.34 5.93 1.00
CA ILE A 19 13.23 6.53 0.26
C ILE A 19 13.75 7.78 -0.46
N THR A 20 13.81 7.72 -1.79
CA THR A 20 14.20 8.84 -2.65
C THR A 20 13.06 9.33 -3.54
N ARG A 21 12.03 8.50 -3.79
CA ARG A 21 10.81 8.87 -4.53
C ARG A 21 9.92 9.79 -3.72
N ARG A 22 9.15 10.65 -4.40
CA ARG A 22 8.32 11.69 -3.77
C ARG A 22 6.88 11.25 -3.48
N MET A 23 6.55 9.98 -3.76
CA MET A 23 5.20 9.42 -3.66
C MET A 23 4.17 10.22 -4.45
N ARG A 24 4.51 10.50 -5.71
CA ARG A 24 3.61 11.08 -6.71
C ARG A 24 2.79 9.97 -7.36
N GLN A 25 1.82 10.35 -8.18
CA GLN A 25 0.94 9.39 -8.86
C GLN A 25 1.71 8.33 -9.66
N PHE A 26 2.79 8.71 -10.33
CA PHE A 26 3.62 7.78 -11.13
C PHE A 26 4.57 6.92 -10.29
N ASP A 27 4.71 7.16 -8.98
CA ASP A 27 5.48 6.29 -8.09
C ASP A 27 4.66 5.03 -7.71
N TYR A 28 3.39 4.97 -8.13
CA TYR A 28 2.59 3.75 -8.18
C TYR A 28 2.47 3.26 -9.63
N GLU A 29 2.97 2.06 -9.90
CA GLU A 29 2.95 1.41 -11.22
C GLU A 29 1.94 0.27 -11.21
N ILE A 30 0.90 0.31 -12.06
CA ILE A 30 -0.03 -0.82 -12.20
C ILE A 30 0.70 -1.96 -12.90
N THR A 31 0.80 -3.13 -12.24
CA THR A 31 1.44 -4.34 -12.77
C THR A 31 0.43 -5.44 -13.09
N ASP A 32 -0.73 -5.43 -12.43
CA ASP A 32 -1.85 -6.31 -12.74
C ASP A 32 -3.14 -5.49 -12.77
N LYS A 33 -3.57 -5.14 -13.98
CA LYS A 33 -4.77 -4.34 -14.20
C LYS A 33 -6.07 -5.11 -13.89
N GLU A 34 -6.08 -6.43 -14.09
CA GLU A 34 -7.27 -7.25 -13.87
C GLU A 34 -7.59 -7.31 -12.37
N ASN A 35 -6.57 -7.48 -11.53
CA ASN A 35 -6.71 -7.54 -10.09
C ASN A 35 -6.50 -6.19 -9.37
N SER A 36 -6.29 -5.11 -10.12
CA SER A 36 -6.00 -3.77 -9.59
C SER A 36 -4.82 -3.74 -8.60
N LEU A 37 -3.74 -4.43 -8.95
CA LEU A 37 -2.50 -4.47 -8.17
C LEU A 37 -1.38 -3.69 -8.86
N GLY A 38 -0.44 -3.20 -8.07
CA GLY A 38 0.70 -2.47 -8.56
C GLY A 38 1.91 -2.51 -7.65
N ARG A 39 2.93 -1.75 -8.05
CA ARG A 39 4.15 -1.50 -7.29
C ARG A 39 4.15 -0.11 -6.72
N VAL A 40 4.60 0.03 -5.48
CA VAL A 40 4.94 1.33 -4.89
C VAL A 40 6.45 1.46 -4.83
N TRP A 41 7.01 2.30 -5.69
CA TRP A 41 8.45 2.54 -5.78
C TRP A 41 8.93 3.48 -4.66
N ILE A 42 9.92 3.06 -3.88
CA ILE A 42 10.54 3.93 -2.87
C ILE A 42 11.82 4.60 -3.36
N ASN A 43 12.51 3.97 -4.32
CA ASN A 43 13.66 4.50 -5.05
C ASN A 43 13.65 3.96 -6.50
N ASP A 44 14.78 3.99 -7.20
CA ASP A 44 14.89 3.50 -8.58
C ASP A 44 14.98 1.97 -8.68
N GLU A 45 15.27 1.27 -7.58
CA GLU A 45 15.60 -0.16 -7.57
C GLU A 45 14.62 -0.99 -6.73
N GLN A 46 13.99 -0.38 -5.73
CA GLN A 46 13.24 -1.06 -4.68
C GLN A 46 11.80 -0.54 -4.59
N TYR A 47 10.89 -1.49 -4.37
CA TYR A 47 9.46 -1.25 -4.36
C TYR A 47 8.73 -2.28 -3.50
N PHE A 48 7.52 -1.93 -3.07
CA PHE A 48 6.54 -2.89 -2.56
C PHE A 48 5.73 -3.46 -3.73
N GLU A 49 5.70 -4.78 -3.87
CA GLU A 49 4.99 -5.52 -4.92
C GLU A 49 3.58 -5.88 -4.46
N ASN A 50 2.66 -6.09 -5.41
CA ASN A 50 1.27 -6.49 -5.17
C ASN A 50 0.48 -5.58 -4.22
N VAL A 51 0.76 -4.27 -4.23
CA VAL A 51 0.00 -3.29 -3.47
C VAL A 51 -1.36 -3.09 -4.17
N PRO A 52 -2.51 -3.28 -3.49
CA PRO A 52 -3.81 -3.00 -4.10
C PRO A 52 -4.04 -1.51 -4.32
N LEU A 53 -4.60 -1.15 -5.48
CA LEU A 53 -4.89 0.24 -5.82
C LEU A 53 -5.81 0.89 -4.79
N ILE A 54 -6.80 0.14 -4.28
CA ILE A 54 -7.72 0.61 -3.25
C ILE A 54 -7.00 1.07 -1.99
N ALA A 55 -5.92 0.39 -1.57
CA ALA A 55 -5.15 0.79 -0.39
C ALA A 55 -4.28 2.02 -0.67
N TRP A 56 -3.70 2.12 -1.86
CA TRP A 56 -2.91 3.28 -2.28
C TRP A 56 -3.75 4.55 -2.41
N GLU A 57 -4.98 4.41 -2.90
CA GLU A 57 -5.91 5.52 -3.12
C GLU A 57 -6.81 5.82 -1.92
N PHE A 58 -6.83 4.96 -0.90
CA PHE A 58 -7.72 5.06 0.27
C PHE A 58 -7.57 6.40 1.00
N TYR A 59 -8.69 7.11 1.22
CA TYR A 59 -8.72 8.34 1.99
C TYR A 59 -9.25 8.10 3.41
N ILE A 60 -8.58 8.70 4.40
CA ILE A 60 -9.12 8.87 5.76
C ILE A 60 -9.12 10.37 6.04
N GLY A 61 -10.32 10.96 6.04
CA GLY A 61 -10.46 12.42 6.04
C GLY A 61 -9.83 13.02 4.77
N GLY A 62 -8.87 13.94 4.94
CA GLY A 62 -8.26 14.69 3.84
C GLY A 62 -6.93 14.14 3.29
N TYR A 63 -6.50 12.93 3.66
CA TYR A 63 -5.21 12.38 3.24
C TYR A 63 -5.25 10.88 2.95
N GLN A 64 -4.23 10.40 2.23
CA GLN A 64 -4.04 8.99 1.86
C GLN A 64 -2.96 8.38 2.76
N PRO A 65 -3.29 7.48 3.70
CA PRO A 65 -2.36 7.00 4.72
C PRO A 65 -1.13 6.29 4.16
N ALA A 66 -1.31 5.41 3.16
CA ALA A 66 -0.21 4.71 2.50
C ALA A 66 0.81 5.69 1.91
N GLN A 67 0.34 6.68 1.14
CA GLN A 67 1.21 7.70 0.55
C GLN A 67 1.87 8.57 1.62
N LYS A 68 1.10 9.01 2.62
CA LYS A 68 1.59 9.92 3.67
C LYS A 68 2.73 9.29 4.47
N TRP A 69 2.62 8.01 4.83
CA TRP A 69 3.61 7.32 5.65
C TRP A 69 5.00 7.30 4.97
N LEU A 70 5.03 7.07 3.65
CA LEU A 70 6.25 7.11 2.85
C LEU A 70 6.74 8.55 2.63
N LYS A 71 5.83 9.51 2.35
CA LYS A 71 6.17 10.94 2.20
C LYS A 71 6.89 11.50 3.43
N ASP A 72 6.42 11.15 4.63
CA ASP A 72 6.99 11.61 5.90
C ASP A 72 8.38 11.00 6.20
N ARG A 73 8.83 10.03 5.38
CA ARG A 73 10.11 9.31 5.53
C ARG A 73 11.06 9.48 4.34
N ILE A 74 10.77 10.39 3.42
CA ILE A 74 11.71 10.71 2.32
C ILE A 74 13.06 11.14 2.90
N GLY A 75 14.15 10.60 2.35
CA GLY A 75 15.53 10.79 2.82
C GLY A 75 15.91 9.94 4.03
N ARG A 76 15.08 8.96 4.41
CA ARG A 76 15.39 7.98 5.47
C ARG A 76 15.59 6.60 4.88
N THR A 77 16.47 5.83 5.50
CA THR A 77 16.61 4.39 5.30
C THR A 77 15.59 3.64 6.16
N LEU A 78 14.77 2.80 5.54
CA LEU A 78 13.80 1.97 6.24
C LEU A 78 14.49 0.75 6.87
N SER A 79 14.19 0.52 8.15
CA SER A 79 14.54 -0.72 8.84
C SER A 79 13.62 -1.87 8.42
N PHE A 80 13.96 -3.10 8.79
CA PHE A 80 13.06 -4.25 8.56
C PHE A 80 11.69 -4.08 9.24
N ASP A 81 11.66 -3.49 10.43
CA ASP A 81 10.42 -3.20 11.14
C ASP A 81 9.59 -2.13 10.42
N ASP A 82 10.24 -1.12 9.82
CA ASP A 82 9.57 -0.12 8.99
C ASP A 82 8.94 -0.75 7.74
N LEU A 83 9.66 -1.63 7.05
CA LEU A 83 9.15 -2.37 5.88
C LEU A 83 7.92 -3.21 6.25
N SER A 84 8.03 -3.96 7.34
CA SER A 84 6.94 -4.78 7.89
C SER A 84 5.74 -3.92 8.32
N HIS A 85 6.02 -2.76 8.93
CA HIS A 85 4.99 -1.82 9.35
C HIS A 85 4.24 -1.22 8.16
N TYR A 86 4.93 -0.86 7.08
CA TYR A 86 4.27 -0.37 5.87
C TYR A 86 3.36 -1.44 5.24
N GLN A 87 3.80 -2.69 5.16
CA GLN A 87 2.95 -3.81 4.71
C GLN A 87 1.69 -3.94 5.58
N ASN A 88 1.83 -3.82 6.90
CA ASN A 88 0.69 -3.85 7.82
C ASN A 88 -0.27 -2.67 7.62
N ILE A 89 0.21 -1.47 7.28
CA ILE A 89 -0.65 -0.35 6.89
C ILE A 89 -1.49 -0.72 5.67
N ILE A 90 -0.86 -1.30 4.63
CA ILE A 90 -1.59 -1.71 3.43
C ILE A 90 -2.66 -2.75 3.77
N HIS A 91 -2.33 -3.77 4.55
CA HIS A 91 -3.31 -4.78 4.97
C HIS A 91 -4.47 -4.18 5.78
N ALA A 92 -4.19 -3.27 6.70
CA ALA A 92 -5.23 -2.61 7.49
C ALA A 92 -6.19 -1.78 6.62
N LEU A 93 -5.69 -1.09 5.59
CA LEU A 93 -6.52 -0.30 4.68
C LEU A 93 -7.44 -1.19 3.83
N VAL A 94 -6.91 -2.31 3.30
CA VAL A 94 -7.72 -3.30 2.56
C VAL A 94 -8.81 -3.89 3.44
N GLU A 95 -8.47 -4.27 4.67
CA GLU A 95 -9.44 -4.85 5.59
C GLU A 95 -10.50 -3.83 6.03
N THR A 96 -10.11 -2.56 6.16
CA THR A 96 -11.04 -1.46 6.45
C THR A 96 -12.06 -1.30 5.32
N ASP A 97 -11.61 -1.24 4.06
CA ASP A 97 -12.49 -1.18 2.88
C ASP A 97 -13.48 -2.36 2.86
N ARG A 98 -12.97 -3.58 3.11
CA ARG A 98 -13.79 -4.80 3.15
C ARG A 98 -14.87 -4.69 4.23
N LEU A 99 -14.50 -4.30 5.45
CA LEU A 99 -15.43 -4.19 6.58
C LEU A 99 -16.48 -3.10 6.35
N MET A 100 -16.10 -1.94 5.79
CA MET A 100 -17.05 -0.88 5.44
C MET A 100 -18.10 -1.38 4.45
N LYS A 101 -17.68 -2.08 3.39
CA LYS A 101 -18.59 -2.69 2.41
C LYS A 101 -19.52 -3.73 3.01
N GLU A 102 -19.06 -4.51 4.01
CA GLU A 102 -19.94 -5.44 4.72
C GLU A 102 -20.96 -4.73 5.60
N ILE A 103 -20.57 -3.62 6.25
CA ILE A 103 -21.49 -2.80 7.07
C ILE A 103 -22.58 -2.17 6.19
N ASP A 104 -22.21 -1.63 5.03
CA ASP A 104 -23.15 -0.99 4.10
C ASP A 104 -24.28 -1.93 3.63
N LYS A 105 -24.01 -3.24 3.56
CA LYS A 105 -25.02 -4.26 3.22
C LYS A 105 -26.08 -4.45 4.31
N ILE A 106 -25.75 -4.14 5.57
CA ILE A 106 -26.66 -4.27 6.72
C ILE A 106 -27.58 -3.03 6.82
N GLY A 107 -27.14 -1.88 6.30
CA GLY A 107 -27.82 -0.59 6.39
C GLY A 107 -29.02 -0.38 5.47
N VAL A 108 -29.55 -1.43 4.83
CA VAL A 108 -30.78 -1.37 4.01
C VAL A 108 -31.87 -2.17 4.71
N ILE A 109 -32.69 -1.48 5.50
CA ILE A 109 -34.04 -1.91 5.94
C ILE A 109 -34.98 -0.73 5.68
#